data_AF-A0A5C6TID0-F1
#
_entry.id   AF-A0A5C6TID0-F1
#
_cell.length_a   1.000
_cell.length_b   1.000
_cell.length_c   1.000
_cell.angle_alpha   90.00
_cell.angle_beta   90.00
_cell.angle_gamma   90.00
#
_symmetry.space_group_name_H-M   'P 1'
#
loop_
_entity.id
_entity.type
_entity.pdbx_description
1 polymer ?
#
loop_
_entity_poly.entity_id
_entity_poly.type
_entity_poly.pdbx_seq_one_letter_code
_entity_poly.pdbx_strand_id
1 'polypeptide(L)'
;MTNFFKAALCASMLFLAGASAKVNRTNAVLTVLEGYKDLTAFYALFKSTGDGIGIPEPAFEERFNDNNVGLDFTILAPTNEAIAKVHGLTEKLTTAVGYPLLTTLLRTHILPGKLAPHDLYNKNIVSIEGFSIHTDSKGVITTNPGLTKTDVRARTQAKLLKDKRGKPIRVPASNGVVYKIDNILDPLLTYFGEDSARNHRSLPTIKHSPSKSMKDILAADPETSRAKELLYTVAPWLPRDRLDMSFSGRRTKENSKVVYLVPSNEALKSFTKVAEAPGNADATRFFLMAGFGRMDGKHIKGRAGFKLEVEGGRVMNAEVEKRECGSNGCVWRIGRVIDSVYGLF
;
A
#
# COMPACT_ATOMS: atom_id res chain seq x y z
N MET A 1 -25.25 5.35 10.00
CA MET A 1 -24.73 6.69 9.70
C MET A 1 -24.52 7.42 11.01
N THR A 2 -23.32 7.34 11.58
CA THR A 2 -22.97 8.05 12.83
C THR A 2 -21.45 8.02 13.01
N ASN A 3 -20.88 9.19 13.26
CA ASN A 3 -19.57 9.46 13.90
C ASN A 3 -18.25 9.31 13.12
N PHE A 4 -18.21 9.59 11.81
CA PHE A 4 -16.93 9.77 11.09
C PHE A 4 -16.38 11.21 11.10
N PHE A 5 -17.19 12.21 11.49
CA PHE A 5 -16.83 13.62 11.37
C PHE A 5 -15.94 14.20 12.48
N LYS A 6 -15.56 13.44 13.52
CA LYS A 6 -14.69 13.98 14.59
C LYS A 6 -13.21 13.65 14.48
N ALA A 7 -12.81 12.61 13.74
CA ALA A 7 -11.38 12.26 13.61
C ALA A 7 -10.72 12.93 12.40
N ALA A 8 -11.45 13.13 11.30
CA ALA A 8 -10.91 13.72 10.07
C ALA A 8 -11.03 15.26 10.01
N LEU A 9 -11.86 15.89 10.86
CA LEU A 9 -12.02 17.35 10.86
C LEU A 9 -11.04 18.09 11.79
N CYS A 10 -10.26 17.39 12.61
CA CYS A 10 -9.08 17.96 13.26
C CYS A 10 -7.85 18.03 12.33
N ALA A 11 -7.95 17.54 11.09
CA ALA A 11 -6.84 17.46 10.14
C ALA A 11 -6.49 18.78 9.44
N SER A 12 -7.19 19.89 9.73
CA SER A 12 -6.92 21.16 9.07
C SER A 12 -7.55 22.35 9.80
N MET A 13 -7.12 22.64 11.03
CA MET A 13 -7.15 23.99 11.64
C MET A 13 -6.69 23.90 13.09
N LEU A 14 -5.39 24.12 13.32
CA LEU A 14 -4.76 24.80 14.47
C LEU A 14 -3.24 24.56 14.42
N PHE A 15 -2.60 24.97 13.32
CA PHE A 15 -1.22 25.45 13.42
C PHE A 15 -1.29 26.88 13.96
N LEU A 16 -1.51 27.01 15.26
CA LEU A 16 -1.01 28.18 15.96
C LEU A 16 0.50 27.97 16.04
N ALA A 17 1.25 28.88 15.42
CA ALA A 17 2.68 29.01 15.58
C ALA A 17 3.01 29.38 17.04
N GLY A 18 2.88 28.41 17.94
CA GLY A 18 3.61 28.38 19.20
C GLY A 18 4.94 27.68 18.94
N ALA A 19 6.00 28.09 19.62
CA ALA A 19 7.29 27.40 19.58
C ALA A 19 7.05 25.88 19.72
N SER A 20 7.42 25.10 18.69
CA SER A 20 7.19 23.66 18.68
C SER A 20 7.85 23.08 19.94
N ALA A 21 7.01 22.61 20.87
CA ALA A 21 7.52 21.95 22.07
C ALA A 21 8.37 20.77 21.63
N LYS A 22 9.54 20.59 22.24
CA LYS A 22 10.43 19.48 21.90
C LYS A 22 9.68 18.16 22.09
N VAL A 23 9.64 17.33 21.04
CA VAL A 23 9.02 15.99 21.03
C VAL A 23 9.48 15.20 22.26
N ASN A 24 8.55 14.76 23.10
CA ASN A 24 8.84 13.95 24.27
C ASN A 24 8.72 12.45 23.95
N ARG A 25 9.86 11.85 23.60
CA ARG A 25 9.97 10.44 23.17
C ARG A 25 10.09 9.43 24.30
N THR A 26 10.14 9.89 25.55
CA THR A 26 10.51 9.06 26.70
C THR A 26 9.60 7.83 26.80
N ASN A 27 10.14 6.64 26.45
CA ASN A 27 9.42 5.37 26.44
C ASN A 27 8.17 5.31 25.54
N ALA A 28 8.07 6.16 24.52
CA ALA A 28 6.93 6.18 23.59
C ALA A 28 6.95 5.00 22.59
N VAL A 29 5.80 4.68 21.98
CA VAL A 29 5.59 3.43 21.24
C VAL A 29 6.55 3.16 20.09
N LEU A 30 7.06 4.18 19.38
CA LEU A 30 8.10 3.96 18.37
C LEU A 30 9.48 3.83 19.00
N THR A 31 9.78 4.68 19.99
CA THR A 31 11.06 4.65 20.73
C THR A 31 11.31 3.30 21.41
N VAL A 32 10.28 2.67 21.97
CA VAL A 32 10.45 1.34 22.59
C VAL A 32 10.89 0.30 21.57
N LEU A 33 10.53 0.39 20.29
CA LEU A 33 10.95 -0.60 19.29
C LEU A 33 12.48 -0.68 19.16
N GLU A 34 13.18 0.45 19.34
CA GLU A 34 14.65 0.50 19.31
C GLU A 34 15.29 -0.25 20.48
N GLY A 35 14.62 -0.26 21.65
CA GLY A 35 15.12 -0.89 22.87
C GLY A 35 15.01 -2.42 22.89
N TYR A 36 14.24 -3.03 21.98
CA TYR A 36 14.02 -4.48 21.94
C TYR A 36 14.76 -5.11 20.77
N LYS A 37 15.74 -5.97 21.08
CA LYS A 37 16.67 -6.56 20.11
C LYS A 37 16.00 -7.26 18.92
N ASP A 38 14.81 -7.81 19.12
CA ASP A 38 14.04 -8.54 18.11
C ASP A 38 13.04 -7.67 17.33
N LEU A 39 13.01 -6.35 17.57
CA LEU A 39 12.14 -5.38 16.86
C LEU A 39 12.92 -4.29 16.11
N THR A 40 14.26 -4.31 16.18
CA THR A 40 15.12 -3.27 15.61
C THR A 40 15.01 -3.16 14.08
N ALA A 41 14.75 -4.26 13.37
CA ALA A 41 14.53 -4.22 11.93
C ALA A 41 13.22 -3.49 11.57
N PHE A 42 12.18 -3.64 12.41
CA PHE A 42 10.92 -2.92 12.19
C PHE A 42 11.08 -1.43 12.47
N TYR A 43 11.80 -1.09 13.54
CA TYR A 43 12.15 0.30 13.82
C TYR A 43 13.03 0.91 12.72
N ALA A 44 13.93 0.14 12.11
CA ALA A 44 14.74 0.62 10.99
C ALA A 44 13.90 1.04 9.78
N LEU A 45 12.76 0.40 9.53
CA LEU A 45 11.80 0.83 8.50
C LEU A 45 11.22 2.22 8.83
N PHE A 46 10.85 2.48 10.09
CA PHE A 46 10.46 3.84 10.48
C PHE A 46 11.60 4.84 10.32
N LYS A 47 12.82 4.52 10.78
CA LYS A 47 13.99 5.42 10.61
C LYS A 47 14.29 5.75 9.16
N SER A 48 14.04 4.80 8.25
CA SER A 48 14.26 5.01 6.82
C SER A 48 13.31 6.03 6.19
N THR A 49 12.24 6.41 6.89
CA THR A 49 11.31 7.45 6.43
C THR A 49 11.84 8.87 6.67
N GLY A 50 12.77 9.04 7.61
CA GLY A 50 13.37 10.35 7.89
C GLY A 50 14.46 10.74 6.89
N ASP A 51 15.11 11.87 7.17
CA ASP A 51 16.15 12.48 6.34
C ASP A 51 17.57 11.88 6.53
N GLY A 52 17.64 10.64 7.05
CA GLY A 52 18.91 9.92 7.23
C GLY A 52 19.64 10.18 8.56
N ILE A 53 19.08 11.01 9.46
CA ILE A 53 19.64 11.22 10.81
C ILE A 53 19.30 10.09 11.82
N GLY A 54 18.73 8.99 11.34
CA GLY A 54 18.34 7.86 12.18
C GLY A 54 17.11 8.13 13.04
N ILE A 55 16.27 9.09 12.65
CA ILE A 55 14.99 9.41 13.29
C ILE A 55 13.90 9.22 12.23
N PRO A 56 12.73 8.65 12.55
CA PRO A 56 11.58 8.62 11.64
C PRO A 56 11.16 10.03 11.15
N GLU A 57 10.43 10.12 10.04
CA GLU A 57 9.93 11.43 9.58
C GLU A 57 9.08 12.12 10.66
N PRO A 58 9.02 13.47 10.65
CA PRO A 58 8.28 14.24 11.66
C PRO A 58 6.83 13.79 11.82
N ALA A 59 6.16 13.38 10.75
CA ALA A 59 4.78 12.91 10.82
C ALA A 59 4.60 11.64 11.68
N PHE A 60 5.59 10.74 11.73
CA PHE A 60 5.55 9.59 12.64
C PHE A 60 5.94 9.99 14.06
N GLU A 61 6.96 10.83 14.20
CA GLU A 61 7.48 11.28 15.48
C GLU A 61 6.46 12.10 16.27
N GLU A 62 5.98 13.18 15.67
CA GLU A 62 5.04 14.12 16.29
C GLU A 62 3.72 13.43 16.61
N ARG A 63 3.25 12.51 15.76
CA ARG A 63 1.94 11.88 15.95
C ARG A 63 1.95 10.67 16.88
N PHE A 64 2.94 9.78 16.75
CA PHE A 64 2.95 8.49 17.45
C PHE A 64 4.04 8.37 18.50
N ASN A 65 5.07 9.22 18.47
CA ASN A 65 6.21 9.12 19.36
C ASN A 65 6.35 10.32 20.32
N ASP A 66 5.34 11.20 20.37
CA ASP A 66 5.31 12.34 21.29
C ASP A 66 4.29 12.14 22.42
N ASN A 67 4.80 12.03 23.66
CA ASN A 67 3.96 11.96 24.86
C ASN A 67 3.17 13.26 25.13
N ASN A 68 3.57 14.39 24.54
CA ASN A 68 2.86 15.66 24.72
C ASN A 68 1.51 15.70 23.98
N VAL A 69 1.31 14.82 22.98
CA VAL A 69 0.08 14.77 22.18
C VAL A 69 -1.10 14.17 22.97
N GLY A 70 -0.83 13.36 23.99
CA GLY A 70 -1.87 12.76 24.83
C GLY A 70 -2.75 11.72 24.12
N LEU A 71 -2.28 11.17 22.99
CA LEU A 71 -2.92 10.07 22.27
C LEU A 71 -2.21 8.76 22.55
N ASP A 72 -2.99 7.69 22.68
CA ASP A 72 -2.50 6.34 22.89
C ASP A 72 -2.56 5.50 21.61
N PHE A 73 -1.60 4.59 21.46
CA PHE A 73 -1.50 3.70 20.29
C PHE A 73 -1.18 2.25 20.66
N THR A 74 -1.51 1.34 19.74
CA THR A 74 -1.10 -0.06 19.80
C THR A 74 -0.36 -0.41 18.53
N ILE A 75 0.87 -0.91 18.64
CA ILE A 75 1.66 -1.35 17.49
C ILE A 75 1.63 -2.88 17.41
N LEU A 76 1.26 -3.41 16.26
CA LEU A 76 1.48 -4.81 15.90
C LEU A 76 2.86 -4.89 15.24
N ALA A 77 3.91 -5.20 15.99
CA ALA A 77 5.29 -5.11 15.50
C ALA A 77 5.78 -6.47 14.95
N PRO A 78 6.07 -6.59 13.64
CA PRO A 78 6.76 -7.76 13.11
C PRO A 78 8.15 -7.84 13.74
N THR A 79 8.53 -9.06 14.12
CA THR A 79 9.87 -9.36 14.63
C THR A 79 10.93 -9.25 13.53
N ASN A 80 12.20 -9.20 13.92
CA ASN A 80 13.32 -9.26 12.99
C ASN A 80 13.25 -10.53 12.13
N GLU A 81 12.87 -11.66 12.72
CA GLU A 81 12.64 -12.92 12.02
C GLU A 81 11.49 -12.82 11.02
N ALA A 82 10.42 -12.11 11.36
CA ALA A 82 9.31 -11.85 10.44
C ALA A 82 9.75 -11.00 9.24
N ILE A 83 10.51 -9.93 9.47
CA ILE A 83 11.01 -9.04 8.40
C ILE A 83 12.01 -9.79 7.50
N ALA A 84 12.88 -10.62 8.08
CA ALA A 84 13.88 -11.37 7.34
C ALA A 84 13.30 -12.40 6.35
N LYS A 85 12.03 -12.81 6.51
CA LYS A 85 11.33 -13.69 5.55
C LYS A 85 11.15 -13.05 4.17
N VAL A 86 11.17 -11.72 4.09
CA VAL A 86 10.84 -10.97 2.88
C VAL A 86 12.08 -10.32 2.30
N HIS A 87 12.83 -11.09 1.52
CA HIS A 87 14.07 -10.63 0.90
C HIS A 87 13.84 -9.49 -0.10
N GLY A 88 14.70 -8.46 -0.06
CA GLY A 88 14.63 -7.35 -1.03
C GLY A 88 13.53 -6.32 -0.73
N LEU A 89 12.74 -6.51 0.33
CA LEU A 89 11.61 -5.64 0.65
C LEU A 89 12.09 -4.27 1.15
N THR A 90 12.99 -4.28 2.12
CA THR A 90 13.54 -3.06 2.71
C THR A 90 14.18 -2.21 1.62
N GLU A 91 15.02 -2.78 0.74
CA GLU A 91 15.68 -2.01 -0.32
C GLU A 91 14.69 -1.38 -1.32
N LYS A 92 13.54 -2.02 -1.57
CA LYS A 92 12.50 -1.48 -2.47
C LYS A 92 11.67 -0.39 -1.78
N LEU A 93 11.24 -0.65 -0.55
CA LEU A 93 10.34 0.22 0.20
C LEU A 93 11.01 1.53 0.65
N THR A 94 12.32 1.52 0.90
CA THR A 94 13.06 2.72 1.33
C THR A 94 13.49 3.63 0.19
N THR A 95 13.16 3.30 -1.06
CA THR A 95 13.37 4.22 -2.19
C THR A 95 12.33 5.34 -2.19
N ALA A 96 12.66 6.48 -2.81
CA ALA A 96 11.72 7.60 -2.96
C ALA A 96 10.39 7.19 -3.63
N VAL A 97 10.41 6.17 -4.50
CA VAL A 97 9.18 5.69 -5.15
C VAL A 97 8.45 4.63 -4.33
N GLY A 98 9.15 3.86 -3.51
CA GLY A 98 8.57 2.92 -2.55
C GLY A 98 7.98 3.61 -1.31
N TYR A 99 8.38 4.85 -1.03
CA TYR A 99 8.01 5.59 0.17
C TYR A 99 6.50 5.67 0.45
N PRO A 100 5.62 5.99 -0.52
CA PRO A 100 4.17 6.00 -0.26
C PRO A 100 3.66 4.63 0.20
N LEU A 101 4.18 3.55 -0.39
CA LEU A 101 3.83 2.19 0.03
C LEU A 101 4.39 1.85 1.42
N LEU A 102 5.64 2.24 1.70
CA LEU A 102 6.25 2.03 3.02
C LEU A 102 5.42 2.70 4.12
N THR A 103 5.06 3.96 3.95
CA THR A 103 4.27 4.70 4.95
C THR A 103 2.88 4.09 5.16
N THR A 104 2.20 3.66 4.08
CA THR A 104 0.95 2.90 4.15
C THR A 104 1.10 1.60 4.94
N LEU A 105 2.15 0.80 4.66
CA LEU A 105 2.40 -0.44 5.40
C LEU A 105 2.73 -0.17 6.87
N LEU A 106 3.57 0.81 7.18
CA LEU A 106 3.91 1.16 8.57
C LEU A 106 2.68 1.61 9.37
N ARG A 107 1.85 2.49 8.80
CA ARG A 107 0.61 2.96 9.46
C ARG A 107 -0.45 1.86 9.60
N THR A 108 -0.41 0.82 8.77
CA THR A 108 -1.28 -0.36 8.92
C THR A 108 -1.00 -1.11 10.22
N HIS A 109 0.25 -1.12 10.68
CA HIS A 109 0.65 -1.80 11.92
C HIS A 109 0.33 -0.98 13.18
N ILE A 110 -0.19 0.24 13.04
CA ILE A 110 -0.55 1.11 14.15
C ILE A 110 -2.08 1.12 14.29
N LEU A 111 -2.57 0.75 15.47
CA LEU A 111 -3.98 0.80 15.86
C LEU A 111 -4.20 1.94 16.85
N PRO A 112 -5.38 2.59 16.84
CA PRO A 112 -5.72 3.61 17.81
C PRO A 112 -5.95 3.02 19.20
N GLY A 113 -5.49 3.73 20.23
CA GLY A 113 -5.70 3.40 21.63
C GLY A 113 -4.71 2.39 22.22
N LYS A 114 -4.68 2.31 23.54
CA LYS A 114 -3.87 1.36 24.32
C LYS A 114 -4.66 0.08 24.56
N LEU A 115 -4.64 -0.82 23.57
CA LEU A 115 -5.51 -2.00 23.55
C LEU A 115 -4.98 -3.09 24.48
N ALA A 116 -5.83 -3.52 25.43
CA ALA A 116 -5.57 -4.73 26.18
C ALA A 116 -5.87 -5.97 25.32
N PRO A 117 -5.41 -7.19 25.70
CA PRO A 117 -5.66 -8.38 24.89
C PRO A 117 -7.15 -8.64 24.59
N HIS A 118 -8.04 -8.34 25.54
CA HIS A 118 -9.49 -8.49 25.35
C HIS A 118 -10.08 -7.45 24.38
N ASP A 119 -9.38 -6.34 24.14
CA ASP A 119 -9.74 -5.34 23.14
C ASP A 119 -9.21 -5.68 21.75
N LEU A 120 -8.21 -6.55 21.66
CA LEU A 120 -7.63 -6.98 20.40
C LEU A 120 -8.39 -8.15 19.77
N TYR A 121 -8.86 -9.09 20.60
CA TYR A 121 -9.46 -10.33 20.13
C TYR A 121 -10.92 -10.20 19.68
N ASN A 122 -11.25 -10.89 18.58
CA ASN A 122 -12.58 -11.01 17.97
C ASN A 122 -13.25 -9.66 17.66
N LYS A 123 -12.47 -8.60 17.51
CA LYS A 123 -12.92 -7.27 17.11
C LYS A 123 -12.30 -6.89 15.77
N ASN A 124 -13.04 -6.12 14.97
CA ASN A 124 -12.52 -5.47 13.77
C ASN A 124 -12.05 -4.08 14.17
N ILE A 125 -10.75 -3.85 14.14
CA ILE A 125 -10.13 -2.59 14.54
C ILE A 125 -9.59 -1.92 13.30
N VAL A 126 -9.96 -0.67 13.07
CA VAL A 126 -9.45 0.09 11.93
C VAL A 126 -8.07 0.63 12.31
N SER A 127 -7.05 0.26 11.54
CA SER A 127 -5.69 0.81 11.70
C SER A 127 -5.66 2.30 11.38
N ILE A 128 -4.57 2.97 11.75
CA ILE A 128 -4.39 4.39 11.44
C ILE A 128 -4.42 4.66 9.93
N GLU A 129 -3.97 3.71 9.12
CA GLU A 129 -4.06 3.79 7.65
C GLU A 129 -5.50 3.64 7.13
N GLY A 130 -6.41 3.05 7.92
CA GLY A 130 -7.80 2.84 7.55
C GLY A 130 -8.15 1.40 7.16
N PHE A 131 -7.20 0.48 7.19
CA PHE A 131 -7.47 -0.93 6.94
C PHE A 131 -8.07 -1.61 8.17
N SER A 132 -9.04 -2.50 7.96
CA SER A 132 -9.63 -3.27 9.06
C SER A 132 -8.70 -4.43 9.43
N ILE A 133 -8.35 -4.54 10.70
CA ILE A 133 -7.53 -5.60 11.27
C ILE A 133 -8.43 -6.44 12.20
N HIS A 134 -8.49 -7.73 11.93
CA HIS A 134 -9.21 -8.70 12.76
C HIS A 134 -8.23 -9.70 13.35
N THR A 135 -8.26 -9.86 14.67
CA THR A 135 -7.49 -10.89 15.37
C THR A 135 -8.43 -11.92 15.99
N ASP A 136 -8.37 -13.17 15.56
CA ASP A 136 -9.21 -14.23 16.13
C ASP A 136 -8.75 -14.67 17.53
N SER A 137 -9.56 -15.48 18.23
CA SER A 137 -9.23 -16.01 19.57
C SER A 137 -7.93 -16.81 19.65
N LYS A 138 -7.41 -17.30 18.52
CA LYS A 138 -6.13 -18.03 18.43
C LYS A 138 -4.95 -17.08 18.23
N GLY A 139 -5.19 -15.80 17.94
CA GLY A 139 -4.17 -14.81 17.62
C GLY A 139 -3.86 -14.73 16.14
N VAL A 140 -4.67 -15.33 15.27
CA VAL A 140 -4.54 -15.21 13.82
C VAL A 140 -5.06 -13.84 13.40
N ILE A 141 -4.23 -13.10 12.69
CA ILE A 141 -4.53 -11.78 12.16
C ILE A 141 -4.94 -11.92 10.69
N THR A 142 -6.04 -11.28 10.34
CA THR A 142 -6.54 -11.11 8.98
C THR A 142 -6.87 -9.64 8.74
N THR A 143 -6.84 -9.22 7.48
CA THR A 143 -7.10 -7.84 7.07
C THR A 143 -8.35 -7.76 6.19
N ASN A 144 -9.07 -6.65 6.30
CA ASN A 144 -10.22 -6.29 5.48
C ASN A 144 -11.24 -7.42 5.30
N PRO A 145 -11.68 -8.10 6.38
CA PRO A 145 -12.56 -9.25 6.27
C PRO A 145 -13.86 -8.87 5.53
N GLY A 146 -14.11 -9.53 4.40
CA GLY A 146 -15.32 -9.33 3.60
C GLY A 146 -15.38 -8.02 2.81
N LEU A 147 -14.30 -7.24 2.73
CA LEU A 147 -14.29 -5.97 2.01
C LEU A 147 -14.42 -6.16 0.49
N THR A 148 -13.60 -7.03 -0.07
CA THR A 148 -13.53 -7.25 -1.51
C THR A 148 -13.87 -8.69 -1.86
N LYS A 149 -14.79 -8.87 -2.81
CA LYS A 149 -15.04 -10.19 -3.41
C LYS A 149 -13.80 -10.56 -4.22
N THR A 150 -13.17 -11.66 -3.83
CA THR A 150 -11.95 -12.19 -4.41
C THR A 150 -12.18 -13.65 -4.73
N ASP A 151 -11.62 -14.11 -5.85
CA ASP A 151 -11.69 -15.52 -6.22
C ASP A 151 -10.78 -16.38 -5.34
N VAL A 152 -9.84 -15.74 -4.64
CA VAL A 152 -8.92 -16.36 -3.68
C VAL A 152 -9.23 -15.89 -2.29
N ARG A 153 -9.46 -16.85 -1.37
CA ARG A 153 -9.82 -16.56 0.02
C ARG A 153 -8.70 -15.81 0.75
N ALA A 154 -9.07 -14.77 1.49
CA ALA A 154 -8.16 -14.06 2.39
C ALA A 154 -7.47 -15.05 3.35
N ARG A 155 -6.14 -15.04 3.36
CA ARG A 155 -5.31 -15.91 4.18
C ARG A 155 -4.93 -15.23 5.49
N THR A 156 -4.36 -16.01 6.41
CA THR A 156 -3.66 -15.48 7.58
C THR A 156 -2.58 -14.50 7.12
N GLN A 157 -2.63 -13.28 7.64
CA GLN A 157 -1.62 -12.25 7.41
C GLN A 157 -0.44 -12.45 8.36
N ALA A 158 -0.74 -12.56 9.66
CA ALA A 158 0.24 -12.80 10.71
C ALA A 158 -0.42 -13.52 11.89
N LYS A 159 0.37 -13.87 12.89
CA LYS A 159 -0.07 -14.37 14.19
C LYS A 159 0.58 -13.56 15.29
N LEU A 160 -0.19 -13.28 16.35
CA LEU A 160 0.35 -12.78 17.61
C LEU A 160 1.29 -13.82 18.21
N LEU A 161 2.51 -13.41 18.50
CA LEU A 161 3.45 -14.22 19.25
C LEU A 161 3.00 -14.31 20.72
N LYS A 162 3.12 -15.51 21.27
CA LYS A 162 2.73 -15.83 22.64
C LYS A 162 3.94 -16.24 23.47
N ASP A 163 3.93 -15.87 24.75
CA ASP A 163 4.91 -16.31 25.72
C ASP A 163 4.72 -17.80 26.09
N LYS A 164 5.59 -18.31 26.96
CA LYS A 164 5.52 -19.71 27.45
C LYS A 164 4.21 -20.04 28.19
N ARG A 165 3.42 -19.03 28.59
CA ARG A 165 2.13 -19.17 29.28
C ARG A 165 0.95 -19.01 28.31
N GLY A 166 1.21 -18.90 27.01
CA GLY A 166 0.19 -18.72 25.99
C GLY A 166 -0.40 -17.31 25.91
N LYS A 167 0.18 -16.32 26.60
CA LYS A 167 -0.28 -14.92 26.57
C LYS A 167 0.45 -14.14 25.47
N PRO A 168 -0.21 -13.18 24.78
CA PRO A 168 0.47 -12.33 23.81
C PRO A 168 1.69 -11.63 24.39
N ILE A 169 2.80 -11.64 23.65
CA ILE A 169 4.02 -10.93 24.05
C ILE A 169 3.77 -9.44 23.87
N ARG A 170 3.76 -8.72 25.00
CA ARG A 170 3.48 -7.28 25.08
C ARG A 170 4.69 -6.52 25.60
N VAL A 171 4.95 -5.37 24.98
CA VAL A 171 5.97 -4.41 25.38
C VAL A 171 5.25 -3.12 25.78
N PRO A 172 5.30 -2.71 27.06
CA PRO A 172 4.65 -1.49 27.51
C PRO A 172 5.37 -0.24 27.01
N ALA A 173 4.61 0.78 26.60
CA ALA A 173 5.09 2.12 26.28
C ALA A 173 4.33 3.17 27.11
N SER A 174 4.86 4.39 27.20
CA SER A 174 4.23 5.52 27.88
C SER A 174 2.89 5.87 27.24
N ASN A 175 2.85 6.04 25.92
CA ASN A 175 1.68 6.37 25.11
C ASN A 175 1.10 5.15 24.38
N GLY A 176 1.23 3.94 24.95
CA GLY A 176 0.66 2.77 24.31
C GLY A 176 1.22 1.40 24.69
N VAL A 177 1.15 0.47 23.73
CA VAL A 177 1.63 -0.90 23.86
C VAL A 177 2.07 -1.46 22.51
N VAL A 178 3.06 -2.34 22.50
CA VAL A 178 3.48 -3.08 21.31
C VAL A 178 3.21 -4.57 21.51
N TYR A 179 2.57 -5.22 20.53
CA TYR A 179 2.39 -6.67 20.45
C TYR A 179 3.24 -7.23 19.32
N LYS A 180 3.98 -8.31 19.58
CA LYS A 180 4.85 -8.92 18.57
C LYS A 180 4.07 -9.85 17.64
N ILE A 181 4.35 -9.79 16.34
CA ILE A 181 3.75 -10.63 15.31
C ILE A 181 4.81 -11.36 14.47
N ASP A 182 4.41 -12.46 13.85
CA ASP A 182 5.30 -13.36 13.09
C ASP A 182 5.41 -13.03 11.59
N ASN A 183 4.71 -12.00 11.10
CA ASN A 183 4.77 -11.57 9.71
C ASN A 183 4.44 -10.07 9.58
N ILE A 184 4.84 -9.46 8.47
CA ILE A 184 4.41 -8.11 8.09
C ILE A 184 2.95 -8.18 7.62
N LEU A 185 2.13 -7.21 8.00
CA LEU A 185 0.76 -7.05 7.51
C LEU A 185 0.77 -6.38 6.13
N ASP A 186 0.25 -7.10 5.14
CA ASP A 186 -0.01 -6.58 3.80
C ASP A 186 -1.52 -6.61 3.51
N PRO A 187 -2.22 -5.51 3.81
CA PRO A 187 -3.66 -5.45 3.63
C PRO A 187 -4.05 -5.32 2.15
N LEU A 188 -3.10 -5.06 1.24
CA LEU A 188 -3.38 -4.67 -0.14
C LEU A 188 -4.06 -5.79 -0.91
N LEU A 189 -3.60 -7.03 -0.79
CA LEU A 189 -4.26 -8.16 -1.42
C LEU A 189 -5.71 -8.32 -0.98
N THR A 190 -5.99 -8.17 0.32
CA THR A 190 -7.37 -8.26 0.85
C THR A 190 -8.23 -7.04 0.52
N TYR A 191 -7.60 -5.91 0.20
CA TYR A 191 -8.27 -4.67 -0.15
C TYR A 191 -8.56 -4.59 -1.66
N PHE A 192 -7.56 -4.85 -2.52
CA PHE A 192 -7.71 -4.84 -3.96
C PHE A 192 -8.33 -6.14 -4.49
N GLY A 193 -8.06 -7.28 -3.84
CA GLY A 193 -8.51 -8.62 -4.25
C GLY A 193 -7.53 -9.31 -5.21
N GLU A 194 -7.77 -10.60 -5.46
CA GLU A 194 -7.06 -11.41 -6.44
C GLU A 194 -8.06 -11.98 -7.45
N ASP A 195 -7.72 -11.91 -8.74
CA ASP A 195 -8.44 -12.63 -9.79
C ASP A 195 -7.93 -14.06 -9.95
N SER A 196 -8.85 -15.01 -10.19
CA SER A 196 -8.50 -16.42 -10.33
C SER A 196 -7.61 -16.70 -11.54
N ALA A 197 -6.54 -17.47 -11.34
CA ALA A 197 -5.78 -18.05 -12.45
C ALA A 197 -6.58 -19.06 -13.30
N ARG A 198 -7.72 -19.57 -12.80
CA ARG A 198 -8.41 -20.73 -13.40
C ARG A 198 -9.07 -20.44 -14.75
N ASN A 199 -9.40 -19.18 -15.02
CA ASN A 199 -10.14 -18.80 -16.23
C ASN A 199 -9.25 -18.21 -17.36
N HIS A 200 -7.98 -17.90 -17.08
CA HIS A 200 -7.13 -17.11 -17.98
C HIS A 200 -5.72 -17.68 -18.09
N ARG A 201 -5.56 -18.77 -18.88
CA ARG A 201 -4.26 -19.44 -19.09
C ARG A 201 -3.25 -18.59 -19.87
N SER A 202 -3.71 -17.58 -20.61
CA SER A 202 -2.88 -16.71 -21.44
C SER A 202 -3.42 -15.29 -21.52
N LEU A 203 -2.55 -14.34 -21.82
CA LEU A 203 -2.94 -12.94 -22.03
C LEU A 203 -3.84 -12.79 -23.27
N PRO A 204 -4.89 -11.93 -23.24
CA PRO A 204 -5.78 -11.69 -24.37
C PRO A 204 -5.05 -11.19 -25.61
N THR A 205 -5.48 -11.49 -26.84
CA THR A 205 -4.81 -11.00 -28.05
C THR A 205 -4.64 -9.48 -28.05
N ILE A 206 -3.48 -8.99 -28.51
CA ILE A 206 -3.20 -7.56 -28.60
C ILE A 206 -3.95 -6.97 -29.79
N LYS A 207 -4.75 -5.94 -29.55
CA LYS A 207 -5.28 -5.07 -30.60
C LYS A 207 -4.27 -4.00 -30.96
N HIS A 208 -4.04 -3.75 -32.24
CA HIS A 208 -3.13 -2.72 -32.72
C HIS A 208 -3.90 -1.51 -33.27
N SER A 209 -3.61 -0.33 -32.74
CA SER A 209 -4.23 0.95 -33.09
C SER A 209 -3.16 2.00 -33.35
N PRO A 210 -2.36 1.88 -34.43
CA PRO A 210 -1.15 2.68 -34.64
C PRO A 210 -1.41 4.19 -34.79
N SER A 211 -2.65 4.61 -35.07
CA SER A 211 -3.06 6.01 -35.15
C SER A 211 -3.39 6.65 -33.80
N LYS A 212 -3.45 5.86 -32.72
CA LYS A 212 -3.82 6.31 -31.37
C LYS A 212 -2.61 6.34 -30.45
N SER A 213 -2.48 7.37 -29.62
CA SER A 213 -1.57 7.35 -28.47
C SER A 213 -2.14 6.47 -27.34
N MET A 214 -1.34 6.16 -26.31
CA MET A 214 -1.83 5.51 -25.10
C MET A 214 -2.91 6.35 -24.40
N LYS A 215 -2.79 7.69 -24.45
CA LYS A 215 -3.83 8.60 -23.96
C LYS A 215 -5.13 8.44 -24.74
N ASP A 216 -5.07 8.35 -26.08
CA ASP A 216 -6.25 8.14 -26.91
C ASP A 216 -6.91 6.77 -26.66
N ILE A 217 -6.09 5.73 -26.46
CA ILE A 217 -6.56 4.38 -26.13
C ILE A 217 -7.27 4.40 -24.77
N LEU A 218 -6.66 5.01 -23.75
CA LEU A 218 -7.26 5.19 -22.43
C LEU A 218 -8.56 6.00 -22.51
N ALA A 219 -8.57 7.08 -23.29
CA ALA A 219 -9.75 7.93 -23.43
C ALA A 219 -10.92 7.23 -24.13
N ALA A 220 -10.62 6.31 -25.06
CA ALA A 220 -11.61 5.58 -25.83
C ALA A 220 -12.20 4.35 -25.12
N ASP A 221 -11.60 3.92 -23.99
CA ASP A 221 -12.09 2.76 -23.22
C ASP A 221 -13.05 3.22 -22.09
N PRO A 222 -14.38 3.02 -22.23
CA PRO A 222 -15.35 3.49 -21.24
C PRO A 222 -15.15 2.82 -19.86
N GLU A 223 -14.57 1.62 -19.85
CA GLU A 223 -14.29 0.84 -18.64
C GLU A 223 -13.07 1.33 -17.87
N THR A 224 -12.43 2.42 -18.32
CA THR A 224 -11.28 3.06 -17.64
C THR A 224 -11.56 4.53 -17.28
N SER A 225 -12.80 4.98 -17.45
CA SER A 225 -13.19 6.37 -17.22
C SER A 225 -12.89 6.84 -15.79
N ARG A 226 -13.08 5.98 -14.79
CA ARG A 226 -12.76 6.30 -13.40
C ARG A 226 -11.26 6.43 -13.15
N ALA A 227 -10.46 5.52 -13.70
CA ALA A 227 -9.00 5.60 -13.60
C ALA A 227 -8.49 6.90 -14.22
N LYS A 228 -9.02 7.27 -15.39
CA LYS A 228 -8.71 8.53 -16.08
C LYS A 228 -9.01 9.74 -15.20
N GLU A 229 -10.20 9.81 -14.61
CA GLU A 229 -10.59 10.91 -13.71
C GLU A 229 -9.62 11.04 -12.54
N LEU A 230 -9.33 9.94 -11.85
CA LEU A 230 -8.40 9.93 -10.72
C LEU A 230 -6.99 10.36 -11.15
N LEU A 231 -6.49 9.88 -12.29
CA LEU A 231 -5.19 10.31 -12.83
C LEU A 231 -5.13 11.81 -13.10
N TYR A 232 -6.18 12.42 -13.65
CA TYR A 232 -6.21 13.86 -13.86
C TYR A 232 -6.22 14.66 -12.54
N THR A 233 -6.73 14.06 -11.47
CA THR A 233 -6.72 14.65 -10.13
C THR A 233 -5.36 14.53 -9.45
N VAL A 234 -4.78 13.33 -9.39
CA VAL A 234 -3.58 13.07 -8.56
C VAL A 234 -2.27 13.06 -9.33
N ALA A 235 -2.31 12.88 -10.66
CA ALA A 235 -1.13 12.77 -11.50
C ALA A 235 -1.35 13.31 -12.93
N PRO A 236 -1.81 14.55 -13.12
CA PRO A 236 -2.26 15.07 -14.42
C PRO A 236 -1.18 15.02 -15.52
N TRP A 237 0.11 15.08 -15.15
CA TRP A 237 1.24 14.98 -16.08
C TRP A 237 1.34 13.60 -16.75
N LEU A 238 0.84 12.52 -16.11
CA LEU A 238 0.89 11.19 -16.70
C LEU A 238 0.04 11.12 -17.98
N PRO A 239 -1.28 11.38 -17.96
CA PRO A 239 -2.07 11.38 -19.19
C PRO A 239 -1.73 12.54 -20.13
N ARG A 240 -1.33 13.72 -19.63
CA ARG A 240 -1.05 14.89 -20.49
C ARG A 240 0.26 14.80 -21.25
N ASP A 241 1.31 14.29 -20.60
CA ASP A 241 2.65 14.37 -21.16
C ASP A 241 3.15 12.98 -21.55
N ARG A 242 2.94 11.98 -20.68
CA ARG A 242 3.58 10.67 -20.82
C ARG A 242 2.83 9.71 -21.69
N LEU A 243 1.51 9.64 -21.52
CA LEU A 243 0.67 8.78 -22.34
C LEU A 243 0.39 9.40 -23.71
N ASP A 244 0.66 10.70 -23.88
CA ASP A 244 0.48 11.44 -25.15
C ASP A 244 1.79 11.66 -25.92
N MET A 245 2.93 11.22 -25.37
CA MET A 245 4.23 11.53 -25.94
C MET A 245 4.37 10.92 -27.34
N SER A 246 4.54 11.76 -28.35
CA SER A 246 4.90 11.33 -29.70
C SER A 246 6.39 11.06 -29.78
N PHE A 247 6.78 9.85 -30.19
CA PHE A 247 8.17 9.53 -30.45
C PHE A 247 8.48 9.85 -31.93
N SER A 248 9.26 10.91 -32.18
CA SER A 248 9.81 11.15 -33.52
C SER A 248 10.93 10.15 -33.80
N GLY A 249 10.72 9.23 -34.75
CA GLY A 249 11.74 8.30 -35.25
C GLY A 249 11.31 6.83 -35.33
N ARG A 250 12.08 6.01 -36.06
CA ARG A 250 11.85 4.57 -36.37
C ARG A 250 11.89 3.62 -35.13
N ARG A 251 11.43 4.04 -33.95
CA ARG A 251 11.46 3.27 -32.69
C ARG A 251 10.22 2.42 -32.43
N THR A 252 9.56 1.92 -33.48
CA THR A 252 8.30 1.17 -33.36
C THR A 252 8.41 -0.09 -32.48
N LYS A 253 9.53 -0.82 -32.56
CA LYS A 253 9.81 -2.01 -31.71
C LYS A 253 10.16 -1.69 -30.25
N GLU A 254 10.66 -0.50 -29.96
CA GLU A 254 10.98 -0.10 -28.57
C GLU A 254 9.78 0.50 -27.85
N ASN A 255 8.87 1.13 -28.60
CA ASN A 255 7.63 1.69 -28.08
C ASN A 255 6.67 0.57 -27.67
N SER A 256 6.59 -0.53 -28.42
CA SER A 256 5.75 -1.69 -28.06
C SER A 256 6.13 -2.36 -26.74
N LYS A 257 7.28 -2.01 -26.14
CA LYS A 257 7.68 -2.48 -24.80
C LYS A 257 7.15 -1.58 -23.68
N VAL A 258 6.70 -0.35 -23.97
CA VAL A 258 6.09 0.53 -22.96
C VAL A 258 4.69 0.03 -22.68
N VAL A 259 4.38 -0.20 -21.41
CA VAL A 259 3.08 -0.71 -20.97
C VAL A 259 2.54 0.19 -19.85
N TYR A 260 1.25 0.48 -19.91
CA TYR A 260 0.49 0.99 -18.79
C TYR A 260 -0.62 0.02 -18.43
N LEU A 261 -0.55 -0.56 -17.24
CA LEU A 261 -1.66 -1.31 -16.66
C LEU A 261 -2.64 -0.32 -16.01
N VAL A 262 -3.86 -0.28 -16.52
CA VAL A 262 -4.92 0.60 -16.04
C VAL A 262 -6.03 -0.23 -15.37
N PRO A 263 -6.35 0.03 -14.09
CA PRO A 263 -7.50 -0.61 -13.44
C PRO A 263 -8.81 -0.29 -14.15
N SER A 264 -9.68 -1.30 -14.28
CA SER A 264 -11.06 -1.09 -14.76
C SER A 264 -11.89 -0.30 -13.75
N ASN A 265 -13.06 0.19 -14.18
CA ASN A 265 -14.02 0.84 -13.28
C ASN A 265 -14.47 -0.12 -12.17
N GLU A 266 -14.61 -1.41 -12.48
CA GLU A 266 -14.91 -2.46 -11.49
C GLU A 266 -13.78 -2.59 -10.46
N ALA A 267 -12.53 -2.66 -10.93
CA ALA A 267 -11.34 -2.75 -10.08
C ALA A 267 -11.23 -1.58 -9.09
N LEU A 268 -11.75 -0.40 -9.46
CA LEU A 268 -11.72 0.82 -8.66
C LEU A 268 -12.95 1.01 -7.78
N LYS A 269 -13.92 0.09 -7.75
CA LYS A 269 -15.05 0.18 -6.81
C LYS A 269 -14.59 0.14 -5.35
N SER A 270 -13.48 -0.54 -5.06
CA SER A 270 -12.86 -0.57 -3.74
C SER A 270 -12.05 0.69 -3.42
N PHE A 271 -11.64 1.48 -4.42
CA PHE A 271 -11.12 2.84 -4.24
C PHE A 271 -12.29 3.75 -3.83
N THR A 272 -12.60 3.76 -2.54
CA THR A 272 -13.64 4.63 -1.97
C THR A 272 -13.12 6.06 -1.78
N LYS A 273 -14.02 6.98 -1.35
CA LYS A 273 -13.71 8.37 -0.97
C LYS A 273 -12.50 8.54 -0.06
N VAL A 274 -12.10 7.50 0.70
CA VAL A 274 -10.89 7.53 1.51
C VAL A 274 -9.65 7.67 0.62
N ALA A 275 -9.52 6.88 -0.45
CA ALA A 275 -8.40 7.01 -1.40
C ALA A 275 -8.37 8.38 -2.10
N GLU A 276 -9.52 9.04 -2.21
CA GLU A 276 -9.66 10.38 -2.81
C GLU A 276 -9.47 11.53 -1.82
N ALA A 277 -9.34 11.23 -0.52
CA ALA A 277 -9.11 12.27 0.47
C ALA A 277 -7.76 12.96 0.21
N PRO A 278 -7.64 14.29 0.41
CA PRO A 278 -6.40 15.02 0.15
C PRO A 278 -5.16 14.42 0.82
N GLY A 279 -5.31 13.84 2.01
CA GLY A 279 -4.22 13.16 2.74
C GLY A 279 -3.74 11.84 2.12
N ASN A 280 -4.45 11.30 1.12
CA ASN A 280 -4.17 10.01 0.49
C ASN A 280 -3.76 10.15 -0.99
N ALA A 281 -3.61 11.38 -1.50
CA ALA A 281 -3.27 11.64 -2.89
C ALA A 281 -1.98 10.94 -3.35
N ASP A 282 -0.96 10.87 -2.48
CA ASP A 282 0.31 10.22 -2.79
C ASP A 282 0.20 8.70 -2.92
N ALA A 283 -0.53 8.05 -2.02
CA ALA A 283 -0.79 6.61 -2.09
C ALA A 283 -1.64 6.28 -3.32
N THR A 284 -2.70 7.05 -3.57
CA THR A 284 -3.56 6.89 -4.76
C THR A 284 -2.77 7.08 -6.05
N ARG A 285 -1.91 8.10 -6.11
CA ARG A 285 -0.98 8.30 -7.21
C ARG A 285 -0.05 7.10 -7.38
N PHE A 286 0.55 6.60 -6.31
CA PHE A 286 1.42 5.42 -6.35
C PHE A 286 0.70 4.23 -6.98
N PHE A 287 -0.49 3.86 -6.48
CA PHE A 287 -1.22 2.68 -6.96
C PHE A 287 -1.69 2.82 -8.43
N LEU A 288 -2.18 4.00 -8.83
CA LEU A 288 -2.58 4.25 -10.22
C LEU A 288 -1.40 4.24 -11.20
N MET A 289 -0.19 4.52 -10.70
CA MET A 289 1.02 4.59 -11.50
C MET A 289 1.88 3.33 -11.45
N ALA A 290 1.61 2.40 -10.52
CA ALA A 290 2.38 1.18 -10.33
C ALA A 290 2.53 0.38 -11.63
N GLY A 291 1.46 0.36 -12.45
CA GLY A 291 1.40 -0.34 -13.73
C GLY A 291 2.13 0.31 -14.90
N PHE A 292 2.73 1.49 -14.74
CA PHE A 292 3.43 2.17 -15.84
C PHE A 292 4.92 1.80 -15.88
N GLY A 293 5.34 1.15 -16.97
CA GLY A 293 6.70 0.62 -17.08
C GLY A 293 7.08 0.12 -18.45
N ARG A 294 8.16 -0.68 -18.48
CA ARG A 294 8.66 -1.35 -19.69
C ARG A 294 8.70 -2.86 -19.50
N MET A 295 8.22 -3.60 -20.49
CA MET A 295 8.37 -5.05 -20.57
C MET A 295 9.85 -5.44 -20.64
N ASP A 296 10.23 -6.39 -19.80
CA ASP A 296 11.51 -7.08 -19.77
C ASP A 296 11.29 -8.57 -19.50
N GLY A 297 11.30 -9.37 -20.57
CA GLY A 297 10.90 -10.77 -20.50
C GLY A 297 9.47 -10.93 -19.97
N LYS A 298 9.33 -11.67 -18.87
CA LYS A 298 8.05 -11.89 -18.16
C LYS A 298 7.73 -10.84 -17.09
N HIS A 299 8.44 -9.70 -17.06
CA HIS A 299 8.22 -8.68 -16.05
C HIS A 299 7.95 -7.32 -16.67
N ILE A 300 7.17 -6.49 -15.99
CA ILE A 300 7.11 -5.05 -16.24
C ILE A 300 8.03 -4.39 -15.22
N LYS A 301 9.09 -3.74 -15.71
CA LYS A 301 9.93 -2.84 -14.92
C LYS A 301 9.17 -1.53 -14.77
N GLY A 302 8.46 -1.40 -13.66
CA GLY A 302 7.73 -0.18 -13.32
C GLY A 302 8.69 0.97 -13.03
N ARG A 303 8.19 2.21 -13.12
CA ARG A 303 8.92 3.38 -12.61
C ARG A 303 9.05 3.39 -11.08
N ALA A 304 8.29 2.54 -10.39
CA ALA A 304 8.29 2.41 -8.95
C ALA A 304 9.35 1.45 -8.37
N GLY A 305 10.28 0.95 -9.18
CA GLY A 305 11.33 0.02 -8.72
C GLY A 305 10.83 -1.42 -8.50
N PHE A 306 9.52 -1.63 -8.40
CA PHE A 306 8.91 -2.95 -8.38
C PHE A 306 8.96 -3.59 -9.77
N LYS A 307 9.27 -4.90 -9.78
CA LYS A 307 9.16 -5.76 -10.96
C LYS A 307 7.81 -6.46 -10.87
N LEU A 308 6.91 -6.15 -11.80
CA LEU A 308 5.60 -6.78 -11.84
C LEU A 308 5.67 -8.03 -12.70
N GLU A 309 5.48 -9.21 -12.12
CA GLU A 309 5.50 -10.47 -12.84
C GLU A 309 4.22 -10.64 -13.68
N VAL A 310 4.44 -11.06 -14.93
CA VAL A 310 3.40 -11.43 -15.89
C VAL A 310 3.39 -12.94 -15.98
N GLU A 311 2.30 -13.57 -15.53
CA GLU A 311 2.16 -15.02 -15.50
C GLU A 311 0.76 -15.43 -15.98
N GLY A 312 0.70 -16.33 -16.96
CA GLY A 312 -0.57 -16.73 -17.58
C GLY A 312 -1.28 -15.52 -18.20
N GLY A 313 -2.54 -15.30 -17.83
CA GLY A 313 -3.33 -14.13 -18.19
C GLY A 313 -3.27 -12.96 -17.20
N ARG A 314 -2.31 -12.94 -16.27
CA ARG A 314 -2.31 -12.02 -15.12
C ARG A 314 -1.04 -11.17 -15.06
N VAL A 315 -1.14 -10.05 -14.36
CA VAL A 315 0.00 -9.31 -13.81
C VAL A 315 -0.20 -9.17 -12.30
N MET A 316 0.71 -9.73 -11.51
CA MET A 316 0.56 -9.83 -10.05
C MET A 316 -0.81 -10.44 -9.67
N ASN A 317 -1.60 -9.74 -8.84
CA ASN A 317 -2.94 -10.13 -8.39
C ASN A 317 -4.06 -9.88 -9.42
N ALA A 318 -3.76 -9.20 -10.54
CA ALA A 318 -4.79 -8.68 -11.44
C ALA A 318 -4.82 -9.44 -12.77
N GLU A 319 -6.01 -9.83 -13.22
CA GLU A 319 -6.21 -10.33 -14.58
C GLU A 319 -5.98 -9.21 -15.59
N VAL A 320 -5.41 -9.56 -16.76
CA VAL A 320 -5.40 -8.68 -17.93
C VAL A 320 -6.66 -8.94 -18.76
N GLU A 321 -7.62 -8.02 -18.69
CA GLU A 321 -8.91 -8.12 -19.37
C GLU A 321 -8.79 -7.75 -20.87
N LYS A 322 -7.89 -6.82 -21.21
CA LYS A 322 -7.75 -6.28 -22.56
C LYS A 322 -6.36 -5.71 -22.79
N ARG A 323 -5.83 -5.84 -24.02
CA ARG A 323 -4.57 -5.24 -24.45
C ARG A 323 -4.74 -4.49 -25.77
N GLU A 324 -4.38 -3.20 -25.78
CA GLU A 324 -4.37 -2.39 -26.99
C GLU A 324 -3.05 -1.59 -27.09
N CYS A 325 -2.38 -1.69 -28.23
CA CYS A 325 -1.11 -1.00 -28.50
C CYS A 325 -1.28 0.11 -29.53
N GLY A 326 -0.84 1.30 -29.15
CA GLY A 326 -0.85 2.51 -29.96
C GLY A 326 0.52 2.86 -30.54
N SER A 327 0.67 4.10 -30.96
CA SER A 327 1.89 4.66 -31.55
C SER A 327 3.07 4.75 -30.56
N ASN A 328 2.79 4.92 -29.27
CA ASN A 328 3.77 5.21 -28.23
C ASN A 328 3.82 4.19 -27.07
N GLY A 329 3.02 3.12 -27.13
CA GLY A 329 3.03 2.03 -26.16
C GLY A 329 1.72 1.27 -26.09
N CYS A 330 1.54 0.43 -25.07
CA CYS A 330 0.37 -0.41 -24.89
C CYS A 330 -0.37 -0.10 -23.59
N VAL A 331 -1.69 -0.01 -23.66
CA VAL A 331 -2.57 0.08 -22.50
C VAL A 331 -3.20 -1.29 -22.26
N TRP A 332 -3.01 -1.83 -21.06
CA TRP A 332 -3.60 -3.09 -20.64
C TRP A 332 -4.62 -2.79 -19.54
N ARG A 333 -5.89 -3.09 -19.80
CA ARG A 333 -6.93 -2.96 -18.78
C ARG A 333 -6.86 -4.17 -17.86
N ILE A 334 -6.89 -3.94 -16.55
CA ILE A 334 -6.76 -4.98 -15.53
C ILE A 334 -7.95 -5.01 -14.57
N GLY A 335 -8.28 -6.20 -14.09
CA GLY A 335 -9.47 -6.46 -13.25
C GLY A 335 -9.30 -6.09 -11.78
N ARG A 336 -8.07 -5.80 -11.34
CA ARG A 336 -7.73 -5.37 -9.98
C ARG A 336 -6.74 -4.23 -10.01
N VAL A 337 -6.68 -3.46 -8.93
CA VAL A 337 -5.55 -2.56 -8.71
C VAL A 337 -4.33 -3.40 -8.35
N ILE A 338 -3.18 -3.04 -8.91
CA ILE A 338 -1.93 -3.79 -8.69
C ILE A 338 -1.49 -3.66 -7.24
N ASP A 339 -1.39 -4.81 -6.60
CA ASP A 339 -0.59 -5.00 -5.41
C ASP A 339 0.88 -5.17 -5.82
N SER A 340 1.68 -4.13 -5.60
CA SER A 340 3.11 -4.10 -5.97
C SER A 340 3.98 -5.06 -5.15
N VAL A 341 3.45 -5.56 -4.03
CA VAL A 341 4.13 -6.49 -3.11
C VAL A 341 3.44 -7.85 -3.06
N TYR A 342 2.57 -8.12 -4.05
CA TYR A 342 1.84 -9.38 -4.17
C TYR A 342 2.76 -10.61 -4.12
N GLY A 343 2.39 -11.56 -3.24
CA GLY A 343 3.10 -12.82 -3.06
C GLY A 343 4.42 -12.72 -2.29
N LEU A 344 4.76 -11.56 -1.72
CA LEU A 344 5.96 -11.39 -0.91
C LEU A 344 5.80 -11.83 0.55
N PHE A 345 4.57 -11.84 1.09
CA PHE A 345 4.28 -12.03 2.52
C PHE A 345 3.55 -13.34 2.85
#